data_AF-A0A9X4NFG5-F1
#
_entry.id   AF-A0A9X4NFG5-F1
#
_cell.length_a   1.000
_cell.length_b   1.000
_cell.length_c   1.000
_cell.angle_alpha   90.00
_cell.angle_beta   90.00
_cell.angle_gamma   90.00
#
_symmetry.space_group_name_H-M   'P 1'
#
loop_
_entity.id
_entity.type
_entity.pdbx_description
1 polymer ?
#
loop_
_entity_poly.entity_id
_entity_poly.type
_entity_poly.pdbx_seq_one_letter_code
_entity_poly.pdbx_strand_id
1 'polypeptide(L)' 'MTVKLKRGRPKSRPDSKTLEALNILSREEVAQLYNVSASTVRSWYTRDRKERVLHER' A
#
# COMPACT_ATOMS: atom_id res chain seq x y z
N MET A 1 26.97 -0.92 -0.15
CA MET A 1 25.98 -1.13 0.93
C MET A 1 24.72 -0.34 0.57
N THR A 2 23.63 -1.00 0.19
CA THR A 2 22.38 -0.32 -0.19
C THR A 2 21.72 0.20 1.08
N VAL A 3 21.81 1.52 1.28
CA VAL A 3 21.14 2.24 2.38
C VAL A 3 19.64 1.98 2.27
N LYS A 4 19.13 1.09 3.13
CA LYS A 4 17.70 0.95 3.38
C LYS A 4 17.23 2.24 4.04
N LEU A 5 16.95 3.26 3.24
CA LEU A 5 16.19 4.43 3.65
C LEU A 5 14.90 3.90 4.27
N LYS A 6 14.83 3.85 5.60
CA LYS A 6 13.60 3.66 6.35
C LYS A 6 12.77 4.93 6.16
N ARG A 7 12.31 5.20 4.93
CA ARG A 7 11.20 6.11 4.67
C ARG A 7 10.07 5.62 5.55
N GLY A 8 9.68 6.45 6.51
CA GLY A 8 8.98 6.07 7.72
C GLY A 8 7.85 5.09 7.47
N ARG A 9 7.71 4.10 8.35
CA ARG A 9 6.53 3.23 8.38
C ARG A 9 5.31 4.17 8.35
N PRO A 10 4.47 4.13 7.31
CA PRO A 10 3.33 5.03 7.21
C PRO A 10 2.52 4.90 8.50
N LYS A 11 2.27 6.02 9.19
CA LYS A 11 1.58 6.02 10.49
C LYS A 11 0.18 5.41 10.40
N SER A 12 -0.45 5.45 9.23
CA SER A 12 -1.68 4.74 8.96
C SER A 12 -1.71 4.18 7.55
N ARG A 13 -2.07 2.90 7.40
CA ARG A 13 -2.41 2.28 6.11
C ARG A 13 -3.83 2.76 5.76
N PRO A 14 -4.10 3.21 4.52
CA PRO A 14 -5.46 3.51 4.09
C PRO A 14 -6.36 2.26 4.15
N ASP A 15 -7.64 2.44 4.46
CA ASP A 15 -8.62 1.37 4.52
C ASP A 15 -8.79 0.65 3.17
N SER A 16 -9.31 -0.57 3.19
CA SER A 16 -9.53 -1.39 2.00
C SER A 16 -10.35 -0.69 0.92
N LYS A 17 -11.39 0.06 1.31
CA LYS A 17 -12.21 0.85 0.37
C LYS A 17 -11.41 1.97 -0.30
N THR A 18 -10.56 2.64 0.46
CA THR A 18 -9.68 3.69 -0.06
C THR A 18 -8.62 3.11 -0.99
N LEU A 19 -8.03 1.96 -0.65
CA LEU A 19 -7.11 1.23 -1.53
C LEU A 19 -7.77 0.83 -2.87
N GLU A 20 -9.03 0.41 -2.83
CA GLU A 20 -9.80 0.05 -4.02
C GLU A 20 -10.13 1.28 -4.88
N ALA A 21 -10.51 2.40 -4.27
CA ALA A 21 -10.70 3.66 -4.96
C ALA A 21 -9.39 4.19 -5.58
N LEU A 22 -8.26 3.97 -4.93
CA LEU A 22 -6.92 4.32 -5.43
C LEU A 22 -6.40 3.37 -6.51
N ASN A 23 -7.09 2.26 -6.81
CA ASN A 23 -6.68 1.30 -7.84
C ASN A 23 -6.76 1.87 -9.28
N ILE A 24 -7.36 3.06 -9.44
CA ILE A 24 -7.34 3.83 -10.68
C ILE A 24 -5.99 4.51 -10.93
N LEU A 25 -5.19 4.71 -9.87
CA LEU A 25 -3.88 5.38 -9.93
C LEU A 25 -2.76 4.34 -10.03
N SER A 26 -1.65 4.76 -10.61
CA SER A 26 -0.44 3.94 -10.64
C SER A 26 0.19 3.83 -9.25
N ARG A 27 0.91 2.74 -9.02
CA ARG A 27 1.59 2.50 -7.73
C ARG A 27 2.59 3.60 -7.38
N GLU A 28 3.24 4.21 -8.37
CA GLU A 28 4.10 5.38 -8.14
C GLU A 28 3.31 6.61 -7.67
N GLU A 29 2.14 6.88 -8.24
CA GLU A 29 1.30 8.03 -7.87
C GLU A 29 0.78 7.88 -6.44
N VAL A 30 0.31 6.68 -6.07
CA VAL A 30 -0.09 6.36 -4.69
C VAL A 30 1.10 6.48 -3.73
N ALA A 31 2.30 6.08 -4.17
CA ALA A 31 3.50 6.20 -3.35
C ALA A 31 3.87 7.67 -3.10
N GLN A 32 3.71 8.53 -4.09
CA GLN A 32 3.91 9.98 -3.95
C GLN A 32 2.86 10.60 -3.03
N LEU A 33 1.58 10.27 -3.22
CA LEU A 33 0.45 10.77 -2.43
C LEU A 33 0.62 10.50 -0.93
N TYR A 34 1.07 9.29 -0.58
CA TYR A 34 1.28 8.88 0.81
C TYR A 34 2.72 9.10 1.30
N ASN A 35 3.60 9.65 0.47
CA ASN A 35 5.03 9.83 0.74
C ASN A 35 5.71 8.53 1.24
N VAL A 36 5.37 7.42 0.60
CA VAL A 36 5.91 6.08 0.88
C VAL A 36 6.68 5.54 -0.32
N SER A 37 7.31 4.38 -0.16
CA SER A 37 7.89 3.67 -1.29
C SER A 37 6.82 2.90 -2.09
N ALA A 38 7.02 2.73 -3.40
CA ALA A 38 6.16 1.85 -4.22
C ALA A 38 6.12 0.40 -3.69
N SER A 39 7.18 -0.04 -3.00
CA SER A 39 7.19 -1.35 -2.31
C SER A 39 6.21 -1.41 -1.14
N THR A 40 6.06 -0.31 -0.40
CA THR A 40 5.07 -0.16 0.68
C THR A 40 3.65 -0.23 0.11
N VAL A 41 3.40 0.49 -0.98
CA VAL A 41 2.12 0.47 -1.69
C VAL A 41 1.79 -0.95 -2.16
N ARG A 42 2.74 -1.64 -2.80
CA ARG A 42 2.58 -3.04 -3.20
C ARG A 42 2.19 -3.95 -2.01
N SER A 43 2.79 -3.73 -0.84
CA SER A 43 2.47 -4.48 0.37
C SER A 43 1.05 -4.23 0.86
N TRP A 44 0.48 -3.05 0.66
CA TRP A 44 -0.90 -2.75 1.03
C TRP A 44 -1.89 -3.54 0.18
N TYR A 45 -1.73 -3.54 -1.15
CA TYR A 45 -2.59 -4.30 -2.06
C TYR A 45 -2.50 -5.82 -1.87
N THR A 46 -1.31 -6.34 -1.53
CA THR A 46 -1.16 -7.78 -1.25
C THR A 46 -1.83 -8.19 0.06
N ARG A 47 -1.85 -7.32 1.07
CA ARG A 47 -2.58 -7.58 2.31
C ARG A 47 -4.08 -7.46 2.11
N ASP A 48 -4.55 -6.45 1.36
CA ASP A 48 -5.96 -6.29 1.01
C ASP A 48 -6.53 -7.54 0.31
N ARG A 49 -5.81 -8.03 -0.70
CA ARG A 49 -6.20 -9.26 -1.42
C ARG A 49 -6.26 -10.48 -0.50
N LYS A 50 -5.34 -10.60 0.47
CA LYS A 50 -5.37 -11.69 1.46
C LYS A 50 -6.54 -11.56 2.44
N GLU A 51 -6.87 -10.35 2.86
CA GLU A 51 -8.00 -10.09 3.76
C GLU A 51 -9.33 -10.42 3.09
N ARG A 52 -9.51 -10.09 1.80
CA ARG A 52 -10.71 -10.51 1.03
C ARG A 52 -10.86 -12.03 0.93
N VAL A 53 -9.77 -12.74 0.61
CA VAL A 53 -9.80 -14.21 0.48
C VAL A 53 -10.07 -14.90 1.82
N LEU A 54 -9.65 -14.30 2.94
CA LEU A 54 -9.89 -14.87 4.28
C LEU A 54 -11.31 -14.60 4.81
N HIS A 55 -11.96 -13.52 4.40
CA HIS A 55 -13.32 -13.17 4.85
C HIS A 55 -14.44 -13.77 3.98
N GLU A 56 -14.11 -14.43 2.87
CA GLU A 56 -15.05 -15.11 1.96
C GLU A 56 -15.26 -16.60 2.31
N ARG A 57 -15.00 -17.01 3.57
CA ARG A 57 -15.05 -18.41 4.01
C ARG A 57 -15.99 -18.64 5.19
#